data_AF-A0A419FE43-F1
#
_entry.id   AF-A0A419FE43-F1
#
_cell.length_a   1.000
_cell.length_b   1.000
_cell.length_c   1.000
_cell.angle_alpha   90.00
_cell.angle_beta   90.00
_cell.angle_gamma   90.00
#
_symmetry.space_group_name_H-M   'P 1'
#
loop_
_entity.id
_entity.type
_entity.pdbx_description
1 polymer ?
#
loop_
_entity_poly.entity_id
_entity_poly.type
_entity_poly.pdbx_seq_one_letter_code
_entity_poly.pdbx_strand_id
1 'polypeptide(L)'
;MNLNENLLSSLSEETNREMEQQAAPKAPRESRNPSLKRDFLAEDFRENVDNIYEAIIVMSQRARQIGQKQARVIELFLASKAKPDSDEVDDEAPAHRIEDEDEDAPRLPDFEKPTVLAMNELHKGYLKFRYKE
;
A
#
# COMPACT_ATOMS: atom_id res chain seq x y z
N MET A 1 -28.94 -34.36 -39.98
CA MET A 1 -29.11 -33.17 -39.11
C MET A 1 -28.36 -33.46 -37.82
N ASN A 2 -27.03 -33.42 -37.87
CA ASN A 2 -26.14 -32.29 -37.54
C ASN A 2 -25.94 -32.11 -36.03
N LEU A 3 -25.28 -33.09 -35.39
CA LEU A 3 -24.78 -33.00 -34.01
C LEU A 3 -23.59 -32.02 -33.84
N ASN A 4 -23.03 -31.49 -34.94
CA ASN A 4 -21.84 -30.65 -34.92
C ASN A 4 -22.11 -29.16 -34.64
N GLU A 5 -23.36 -28.69 -34.72
CA GLU A 5 -23.68 -27.26 -34.54
C GLU A 5 -23.83 -26.88 -33.06
N ASN A 6 -24.22 -27.82 -32.19
CA ASN A 6 -24.35 -27.58 -30.74
C ASN A 6 -23.01 -27.50 -30.01
N LEU A 7 -21.95 -28.13 -30.53
CA LEU A 7 -20.63 -28.10 -29.89
C LEU A 7 -19.88 -26.79 -30.20
N LEU A 8 -20.10 -26.23 -31.40
CA LEU A 8 -19.52 -24.95 -31.78
C LEU A 8 -20.20 -23.77 -31.07
N SER A 9 -21.51 -23.84 -30.80
CA SER A 9 -22.19 -22.77 -30.06
C SER A 9 -21.72 -22.71 -28.60
N SER A 10 -21.57 -23.86 -27.93
CA SER A 10 -21.11 -23.92 -26.53
C SER A 10 -19.66 -23.43 -26.38
N LEU A 11 -18.78 -23.78 -27.33
CA LEU A 11 -17.40 -23.27 -27.34
C LEU A 11 -17.36 -21.76 -27.57
N SER A 12 -18.20 -21.23 -28.45
CA SER A 12 -18.26 -19.78 -28.70
C SER A 12 -18.81 -19.00 -27.50
N GLU A 13 -19.75 -19.57 -26.75
CA GLU A 13 -20.30 -18.97 -25.54
C GLU A 13 -19.30 -18.97 -24.38
N GLU A 14 -18.51 -20.03 -24.22
CA GLU A 14 -17.41 -20.08 -23.24
C GLU A 14 -16.31 -19.08 -23.59
N THR A 15 -15.92 -18.98 -24.86
CA THR A 15 -14.88 -18.04 -25.30
C THR A 15 -15.31 -16.58 -25.12
N ASN A 16 -16.59 -16.28 -25.38
CA ASN A 16 -17.14 -14.94 -25.19
C ASN A 16 -17.27 -14.56 -23.71
N ARG A 17 -17.61 -15.52 -22.83
CA ARG A 17 -17.62 -15.30 -21.37
C ARG A 17 -16.23 -15.07 -20.79
N GLU A 18 -15.22 -15.77 -21.30
CA GLU A 18 -13.82 -15.56 -20.89
C GLU A 18 -13.29 -14.20 -21.35
N MET A 19 -13.64 -13.76 -22.56
CA MET A 19 -13.30 -12.41 -23.05
C MET A 19 -14.02 -11.31 -22.27
N GLU A 20 -15.30 -11.49 -21.91
CA GLU A 20 -16.03 -10.52 -21.08
C GLU A 20 -15.48 -10.43 -19.64
N GLN A 21 -14.96 -11.52 -19.08
CA GLN A 21 -14.29 -11.50 -17.76
C GLN A 21 -12.94 -10.78 -17.79
N GLN A 22 -12.24 -10.77 -18.94
CA GLN A 22 -11.00 -10.01 -19.12
C GLN A 22 -11.24 -8.55 -19.54
N ALA A 23 -12.38 -8.25 -20.16
CA ALA A 23 -12.77 -6.91 -20.60
C ALA A 23 -13.55 -6.10 -19.53
N ALA A 24 -13.85 -6.70 -18.38
CA ALA A 24 -14.40 -5.94 -17.26
C ALA A 24 -13.37 -4.87 -16.82
N PRO A 25 -13.71 -3.57 -16.82
CA PRO A 25 -12.81 -2.58 -16.26
C PRO A 25 -12.57 -2.96 -14.81
N LYS A 26 -11.30 -3.26 -14.45
CA LYS A 26 -10.90 -3.48 -13.07
C LYS A 26 -11.44 -2.29 -12.27
N ALA A 27 -12.47 -2.55 -11.46
CA ALA A 27 -13.07 -1.54 -10.62
C ALA A 27 -11.93 -0.80 -9.90
N PRO A 28 -12.00 0.54 -9.76
CA PRO A 28 -11.00 1.27 -9.02
C PRO A 28 -10.82 0.54 -7.70
N ARG A 29 -9.59 0.09 -7.40
CA ARG A 29 -9.28 -0.51 -6.11
C ARG A 29 -9.48 0.60 -5.10
N GLU A 30 -10.70 0.73 -4.59
CA GLU A 30 -11.00 1.58 -3.45
C GLU A 30 -10.04 1.13 -2.36
N SER A 31 -9.07 1.99 -2.06
CA SER A 31 -8.16 1.83 -0.95
C SER A 31 -9.02 1.58 0.28
N ARG A 32 -9.08 0.33 0.72
CA ARG A 32 -10.05 -0.21 1.68
C ARG A 32 -9.87 0.29 3.12
N ASN A 33 -9.12 1.37 3.30
CA ASN A 33 -9.04 2.09 4.55
C ASN A 33 -9.53 3.51 4.27
N PRO A 34 -10.58 3.99 4.95
CA PRO A 34 -10.82 5.41 5.04
C PRO A 34 -9.63 6.02 5.78
N SER A 35 -8.56 6.33 5.02
CA SER A 35 -7.55 7.29 5.43
C SER A 35 -8.31 8.51 5.95
N LEU A 36 -7.98 8.97 7.16
CA LEU A 36 -8.81 9.97 7.80
C LEU A 36 -8.80 11.24 6.98
N LYS A 37 -9.94 11.51 6.36
CA LYS A 37 -10.43 12.86 6.11
C LYS A 37 -10.99 13.47 7.41
N ARG A 38 -10.41 13.16 8.57
CA ARG A 38 -10.81 13.78 9.84
C ARG A 38 -9.58 14.41 10.47
N ASP A 39 -9.63 15.73 10.52
CA ASP A 39 -8.70 16.53 11.30
C ASP A 39 -8.96 16.22 12.78
N PHE A 40 -8.06 15.45 13.39
CA PHE A 40 -8.13 15.21 14.83
C PHE A 40 -7.88 16.52 15.58
N LEU A 41 -8.71 16.80 16.57
CA LEU A 41 -8.51 17.87 17.52
C LEU A 41 -7.79 17.36 18.77
N ALA A 42 -7.20 18.28 19.54
CA ALA A 42 -6.51 17.93 20.77
C ALA A 42 -7.42 17.22 21.79
N GLU A 43 -8.70 17.60 21.79
CA GLU A 43 -9.75 17.06 22.65
C GLU A 43 -10.02 15.58 22.40
N ASP A 44 -9.81 15.10 21.16
CA ASP A 44 -10.12 13.72 20.75
C ASP A 44 -9.20 12.67 21.39
N PHE A 45 -8.13 13.11 22.06
CA PHE A 45 -7.14 12.23 22.70
C PHE A 45 -7.29 12.14 24.22
N ARG A 46 -8.09 13.02 24.84
CA ARG A 46 -8.21 13.13 26.31
C ARG A 46 -8.78 11.87 26.99
N GLU A 47 -9.46 11.00 26.23
CA GLU A 47 -9.97 9.73 26.76
C GLU A 47 -8.87 8.67 26.96
N ASN A 48 -7.72 8.84 26.29
CA ASN A 48 -6.65 7.85 26.26
C ASN A 48 -5.34 8.36 26.91
N VAL A 49 -5.27 9.63 27.29
CA VAL A 49 -4.10 10.27 27.90
C VAL A 49 -4.52 11.27 28.97
N ASP A 50 -3.64 11.54 29.92
CA ASP A 50 -3.91 12.48 31.01
C ASP A 50 -3.82 13.94 30.55
N ASN A 51 -2.98 14.21 29.54
CA ASN A 51 -2.80 15.55 28.99
C ASN A 51 -2.34 15.56 27.52
N ILE A 52 -2.48 16.69 26.85
CA ILE A 52 -2.16 16.80 25.41
C ILE A 52 -0.67 16.62 25.10
N TYR A 53 0.23 17.01 26.01
CA TYR A 53 1.67 16.84 25.80
C TYR A 53 2.06 15.37 25.84
N GLU A 54 1.40 14.58 26.69
CA GLU A 54 1.55 13.14 26.69
C GLU A 54 1.09 12.52 25.37
N ALA A 55 -0.08 12.91 24.86
CA ALA A 55 -0.52 12.46 23.53
C ALA A 55 0.53 12.75 22.47
N ILE A 56 1.11 13.95 22.45
CA ILE A 56 2.17 14.32 21.50
C ILE A 56 3.37 13.37 21.64
N ILE A 57 3.83 13.09 22.86
CA ILE A 57 5.00 12.22 23.09
C ILE A 57 4.70 10.78 22.66
N VAL A 58 3.56 10.23 23.09
CA VAL A 58 3.13 8.86 22.77
C VAL A 58 2.97 8.69 21.26
N MET A 59 2.28 9.62 20.59
CA MET A 59 2.10 9.59 19.14
C MET A 59 3.43 9.73 18.40
N SER A 60 4.33 10.61 18.84
CA SER A 60 5.64 10.81 18.21
C SER A 60 6.51 9.56 18.31
N GLN A 61 6.56 8.93 19.49
CA GLN A 61 7.29 7.68 19.68
C GLN A 61 6.71 6.57 18.83
N ARG A 62 5.37 6.48 18.77
CA ARG A 62 4.70 5.46 17.96
C ARG A 62 4.90 5.67 16.46
N ALA A 63 4.81 6.91 15.99
CA ALA A 63 5.06 7.25 14.60
C ALA A 63 6.48 6.85 14.17
N ARG A 64 7.48 7.04 15.04
CA ARG A 64 8.85 6.57 14.78
C ARG A 64 8.93 5.05 14.61
N GLN A 65 8.25 4.28 15.47
CA GLN A 65 8.20 2.82 15.36
C GLN A 65 7.52 2.37 14.06
N ILE A 66 6.42 3.02 13.68
CA ILE A 66 5.71 2.73 12.43
C ILE A 66 6.59 3.04 11.23
N GLY A 67 7.23 4.21 11.21
CA GLY A 67 8.15 4.60 10.15
C GLY A 67 9.33 3.65 10.00
N GLN A 68 9.92 3.16 11.10
CA GLN A 68 10.97 2.15 11.06
C GLN A 68 10.48 0.81 10.47
N LYS A 69 9.25 0.39 10.78
CA LYS A 69 8.66 -0.81 10.19
C LYS A 69 8.41 -0.64 8.69
N GLN A 70 7.84 0.49 8.29
CA GLN A 70 7.60 0.81 6.87
C GLN A 70 8.91 0.88 6.08
N ALA A 71 9.95 1.52 6.63
CA ALA A 71 11.27 1.57 6.02
C ALA A 71 11.84 0.17 5.76
N ARG A 72 11.76 -0.74 6.74
CA ARG A 72 12.20 -2.13 6.56
C ARG A 72 11.43 -2.87 5.46
N VAL A 73 10.12 -2.62 5.34
CA VAL A 73 9.31 -3.23 4.27
C VAL A 73 9.72 -2.69 2.91
N ILE A 74 9.99 -1.38 2.81
CA ILE A 74 10.51 -0.74 1.60
C ILE A 74 11.87 -1.30 1.22
N GLU A 75 12.80 -1.41 2.17
CA GLU A 75 14.13 -2.00 1.96
C GLU A 75 14.03 -3.43 1.43
N LEU A 76 13.18 -4.27 2.04
CA LEU A 76 12.96 -5.65 1.59
C LEU A 76 12.35 -5.70 0.18
N PHE A 77 11.40 -4.82 -0.10
CA PHE A 77 10.81 -4.71 -1.43
C PHE A 77 11.87 -4.34 -2.47
N LEU A 78 12.70 -3.33 -2.20
CA LEU A 78 13.79 -2.92 -3.09
C LEU A 78 14.83 -4.03 -3.27
N ALA A 79 15.24 -4.68 -2.19
CA ALA A 79 16.18 -5.81 -2.24
C ALA A 79 15.64 -7.00 -3.04
N SER A 80 14.32 -7.28 -2.98
CA SER A 80 13.70 -8.33 -3.80
C SER A 80 13.67 -8.01 -5.30
N LYS A 81 13.89 -6.74 -5.67
CA LYS A 81 13.90 -6.26 -7.05
C LYS A 81 15.30 -6.04 -7.60
N ALA A 82 16.31 -5.89 -6.74
CA ALA A 82 17.70 -5.95 -7.16
C ALA A 82 17.98 -7.36 -7.70
N LYS A 83 18.06 -7.50 -9.03
CA LYS A 83 18.58 -8.72 -9.65
C LYS A 83 20.04 -8.90 -9.19
N PRO A 84 20.51 -10.14 -8.95
CA PRO A 84 21.94 -10.36 -8.76
C PRO A 84 22.65 -9.91 -10.04
N ASP A 85 23.58 -8.97 -9.91
CA ASP A 85 24.40 -8.48 -11.01
C ASP A 85 25.00 -9.68 -11.75
N SER A 86 24.63 -9.83 -13.04
CA SER A 86 25.55 -10.43 -13.99
C SER A 86 26.63 -9.38 -14.22
N ASP A 87 27.88 -9.72 -13.86
CA ASP A 87 29.07 -8.93 -14.11
C ASP A 87 29.17 -8.50 -15.59
N GLU A 88 28.61 -7.35 -15.95
CA GLU A 88 29.02 -6.58 -17.13
C GLU A 88 29.12 -5.11 -16.71
N VAL A 89 30.36 -4.70 -16.45
CA VAL A 89 30.78 -3.30 -16.43
C VAL A 89 30.54 -2.71 -17.82
N ASP A 90 29.61 -1.77 -17.93
CA ASP A 90 29.53 -0.89 -19.10
C ASP A 90 29.61 0.57 -18.63
N ASP A 91 30.77 1.16 -18.89
CA ASP A 91 31.08 2.57 -18.73
C ASP A 91 30.35 3.37 -19.82
N GLU A 92 29.08 3.75 -19.61
CA GLU A 92 28.54 4.95 -20.24
C GLU A 92 27.22 5.37 -19.58
N ALA A 93 27.21 6.56 -18.97
CA ALA A 93 25.99 7.19 -18.52
C ALA A 93 25.38 8.01 -19.66
N PRO A 94 24.13 7.76 -20.09
CA PRO A 94 23.35 8.78 -20.77
C PRO A 94 22.34 9.42 -19.82
N ALA A 95 22.23 10.74 -19.99
CA ALA A 95 21.33 11.64 -19.32
C ALA A 95 19.87 11.14 -19.28
N HIS A 96 19.24 11.37 -18.12
CA HIS A 96 17.81 11.52 -17.88
C HIS A 96 16.91 11.44 -19.14
N ARG A 97 16.33 10.27 -19.35
CA ARG A 97 15.12 10.11 -20.15
C ARG A 97 14.05 9.64 -19.18
N ILE A 98 13.04 10.48 -18.95
CA ILE A 98 11.80 10.05 -18.30
C ILE A 98 11.10 9.21 -19.38
N GLU A 99 11.50 7.94 -19.44
CA GLU A 99 10.84 6.94 -20.28
C GLU A 99 9.52 6.58 -19.63
N ASP A 100 8.53 6.40 -20.51
CA ASP A 100 7.13 6.14 -20.20
C ASP A 100 6.98 5.18 -19.02
N GLU A 101 6.17 5.56 -18.03
CA GLU A 101 5.88 4.73 -16.86
C GLU A 101 5.35 3.38 -17.32
N ASP A 102 6.21 2.35 -17.36
CA ASP A 102 5.80 0.97 -17.52
C ASP A 102 4.65 0.72 -16.51
N GLU A 103 3.42 0.52 -17.00
CA GLU A 103 2.25 0.28 -16.14
C GLU A 103 2.44 -0.96 -15.23
N ASP A 104 3.39 -1.82 -15.61
CA ASP A 104 3.79 -3.04 -14.90
C ASP A 104 5.04 -2.88 -14.00
N ALA A 105 5.63 -1.67 -13.92
CA ALA A 105 6.72 -1.42 -12.99
C ALA A 105 6.24 -1.62 -11.54
N PRO A 106 6.97 -2.39 -10.71
CA PRO A 106 6.60 -2.60 -9.31
C PRO A 106 6.60 -1.28 -8.54
N ARG A 107 5.41 -0.73 -8.29
CA ARG A 107 5.27 0.48 -7.47
C ARG A 107 5.53 0.16 -6.01
N LEU A 108 6.13 1.12 -5.30
CA LEU A 108 6.25 1.05 -3.85
C LEU A 108 4.86 0.89 -3.22
N PRO A 109 4.73 0.13 -2.12
CA PRO A 109 3.47 0.04 -1.41
C PRO A 109 3.03 1.43 -0.94
N ASP A 110 1.75 1.74 -1.12
CA ASP A 110 1.19 2.98 -0.60
C ASP A 110 1.05 2.86 0.93
N PHE A 111 1.85 3.65 1.65
CA PHE A 111 1.87 3.67 3.10
C PHE A 111 1.27 4.97 3.60
N GLU A 112 0.27 4.84 4.48
CA GLU A 112 -0.22 5.99 5.21
C GLU A 112 0.86 6.57 6.13
N LYS A 113 0.86 7.90 6.27
CA LYS A 113 1.87 8.63 7.06
C LYS A 113 1.94 8.05 8.48
N PRO A 114 3.13 7.76 9.03
CA PRO A 114 3.29 7.18 10.35
C PRO A 114 2.55 7.93 11.47
N THR A 115 2.54 9.26 11.39
CA THR A 115 1.85 10.12 12.35
C THR A 115 0.34 9.91 12.34
N VAL A 116 -0.27 9.75 11.15
CA VAL A 116 -1.71 9.51 11.01
C VAL A 116 -2.09 8.15 11.60
N LEU A 117 -1.27 7.13 11.34
CA LEU A 117 -1.45 5.81 11.94
C LEU A 117 -1.29 5.84 13.47
N ALA A 118 -0.31 6.59 13.97
CA ALA A 118 -0.12 6.75 15.42
C ALA A 118 -1.29 7.47 16.10
N MET A 119 -1.79 8.54 15.48
CA MET A 119 -2.98 9.27 15.96
C MET A 119 -4.21 8.36 16.02
N ASN A 120 -4.42 7.55 14.98
CA ASN A 120 -5.49 6.56 14.95
C ASN A 120 -5.40 5.54 16.06
N GLU A 121 -4.22 4.95 16.23
CA GLU A 121 -4.01 3.93 17.24
C GLU A 121 -4.22 4.52 18.64
N LEU A 122 -3.80 5.77 18.89
CA LEU A 122 -4.05 6.44 20.15
C LEU A 122 -5.54 6.73 20.36
N HIS A 123 -6.20 7.35 19.38
CA HIS A 123 -7.62 7.70 19.45
C HIS A 123 -8.52 6.47 19.69
N LYS A 124 -8.18 5.33 19.07
CA LYS A 124 -8.90 4.06 19.26
C LYS A 124 -8.52 3.32 20.56
N GLY A 125 -7.59 3.84 21.36
CA GLY A 125 -7.14 3.19 22.60
C GLY A 125 -6.31 1.91 22.39
N TYR A 126 -5.68 1.76 21.22
CA TYR A 126 -4.88 0.57 20.88
C TYR A 126 -3.45 0.65 21.42
N LEU A 127 -3.02 1.82 21.88
CA LEU A 127 -1.70 2.04 22.44
C LEU A 127 -1.69 1.80 23.94
N LYS A 128 -0.72 1.00 24.39
CA LYS A 128 -0.37 0.86 25.81
C LYS A 128 1.01 1.47 26.03
N PHE A 129 1.13 2.40 26.95
CA PHE A 129 2.39 3.05 27.32
C PHE A 129 2.50 3.15 28.85
N ARG A 130 3.73 3.37 29.33
CA ARG A 130 4.06 3.48 30.75
C ARG A 130 5.16 4.52 30.92
N TYR A 131 5.14 5.23 32.05
CA TYR A 131 6.22 6.11 32.44
C TYR A 131 7.44 5.29 32.87
N LYS A 132 8.63 5.79 32.58
CA LYS A 132 9.84 5.31 33.27
C LYS A 132 9.83 5.93 34.66
N GLU A 133 9.84 5.08 35.68
CA GLU A 133 10.21 5.47 37.05
C GLU A 133 11.68 5.90 37.12
#